data_AF-F0YBR0-F1
#
_entry.id   AF-F0YBR0-F1
#
_cell.length_a   1.000
_cell.length_b   1.000
_cell.length_c   1.000
_cell.angle_alpha   90.00
_cell.angle_beta   90.00
_cell.angle_gamma   90.00
#
_symmetry.space_group_name_H-M   'P 1'
#
loop_
_entity.id
_entity.type
_entity.pdbx_description
1 polymer ?
#
loop_
_entity_poly.entity_id
_entity_poly.type
_entity_poly.pdbx_seq_one_letter_code
_entity_poly.pdbx_strand_id
1 'polypeptide(L)'
;VEWRYARACLDVADARGDATREGLVREGLEAARRSAALAPADGLAQKWLGIMLGSVGDYETTKEKLGNSYAIKDALDVAWAARPDDATVALALGQWCLKVAGVSFVERGLARAIFGGSPPTATFAEALAYFQRADKLRPAPKTKALIKLVQKKMK
;
A
#
# COMPACT_ATOMS: atom_id res chain seq x y z
N VAL A 1 1.28 20.18 4.27
CA VAL A 1 2.71 20.17 3.88
C VAL A 1 3.37 18.84 4.27
N GLU A 2 3.02 18.27 5.41
CA GLU A 2 3.52 16.98 5.94
C GLU A 2 3.57 15.80 4.95
N TRP A 3 2.57 15.58 4.09
CA TRP A 3 2.64 14.48 3.11
C TRP A 3 3.80 14.60 2.12
N ARG A 4 4.27 15.83 1.81
CA ARG A 4 5.44 16.03 0.94
C ARG A 4 6.71 15.58 1.65
N TYR A 5 6.77 15.78 2.96
CA TYR A 5 7.88 15.32 3.77
C TYR A 5 7.89 13.79 3.86
N ALA A 6 6.73 13.15 4.09
CA ALA A 6 6.60 11.69 4.03
C ALA A 6 7.11 11.11 2.71
N ARG A 7 6.72 11.71 1.57
CA ARG A 7 7.25 11.36 0.25
C ARG A 7 8.77 11.50 0.19
N ALA A 8 9.31 12.64 0.63
CA ALA A 8 10.75 12.90 0.56
C ALA A 8 11.54 11.87 1.38
N CYS A 9 11.06 11.50 2.57
CA CYS A 9 11.65 10.43 3.35
C CYS A 9 11.71 9.11 2.57
N LEU A 10 10.62 8.72 1.89
CA LEU A 10 10.60 7.51 1.08
C LEU A 10 11.51 7.59 -0.15
N ASP A 11 11.51 8.73 -0.86
CA ASP A 11 12.36 8.96 -2.02
C ASP A 11 13.85 8.84 -1.62
N VAL A 12 14.25 9.38 -0.45
CA VAL A 12 15.62 9.23 0.09
C VAL A 12 15.90 7.80 0.56
N ALA A 13 14.93 7.15 1.20
CA ALA A 13 15.05 5.78 1.69
C ALA A 13 15.31 4.80 0.53
N ASP A 14 14.57 4.94 -0.57
CA ASP A 14 14.70 4.10 -1.76
C ASP A 14 15.98 4.43 -2.56
N ALA A 15 16.47 5.68 -2.51
CA ALA A 15 17.72 6.08 -3.16
C ALA A 15 18.97 5.57 -2.42
N ARG A 16 18.94 5.52 -1.07
CA ARG A 16 20.08 5.06 -0.26
C ARG A 16 20.13 3.54 -0.16
N GLY A 17 19.00 2.90 0.11
CA GLY A 17 18.90 1.44 0.27
C GLY A 17 19.82 0.85 1.35
N ASP A 18 20.33 1.67 2.26
CA ASP A 18 21.31 1.30 3.29
C ASP A 18 20.65 1.12 4.67
N ALA A 19 21.47 0.97 5.72
CA ALA A 19 21.00 0.81 7.09
C ALA A 19 20.12 1.97 7.62
N THR A 20 20.07 3.12 6.92
CA THR A 20 19.21 4.26 7.30
C THR A 20 17.77 4.13 6.80
N ARG A 21 17.48 3.17 5.92
CA ARG A 21 16.18 3.02 5.26
C ARG A 21 15.02 2.88 6.26
N GLU A 22 15.17 2.04 7.28
CA GLU A 22 14.12 1.83 8.29
C GLU A 22 13.76 3.14 9.02
N GLY A 23 14.77 3.88 9.48
CA GLY A 23 14.58 5.15 10.18
C GLY A 23 13.82 6.15 9.33
N LEU A 24 14.20 6.30 8.07
CA LEU A 24 13.53 7.20 7.12
C LEU A 24 12.08 6.77 6.83
N VAL A 25 11.82 5.47 6.67
CA VAL A 25 10.45 4.98 6.45
C VAL A 25 9.58 5.23 7.68
N ARG A 26 10.08 4.99 8.90
CA ARG A 26 9.35 5.28 10.13
C ARG A 26 9.08 6.77 10.31
N GLU A 27 10.07 7.62 10.06
CA GLU A 27 9.94 9.08 10.11
C GLU A 27 8.88 9.60 9.11
N GLY A 28 8.94 9.11 7.87
CA GLY A 28 7.95 9.46 6.85
C GLY A 28 6.54 8.97 7.21
N LEU A 29 6.40 7.82 7.88
CA LEU A 29 5.11 7.31 8.32
C LEU A 29 4.47 8.24 9.35
N GLU A 30 5.24 8.72 10.33
CA GLU A 30 4.74 9.67 11.33
C GLU A 30 4.27 10.97 10.69
N ALA A 31 5.00 11.48 9.69
CA ALA A 31 4.57 12.63 8.90
C ALA A 31 3.27 12.36 8.11
N ALA A 32 3.15 11.17 7.51
CA ALA A 32 1.95 10.79 6.79
C ALA A 32 0.74 10.67 7.72
N ARG A 33 0.90 10.09 8.92
CA ARG A 33 -0.13 10.01 9.96
C ARG A 33 -0.62 11.39 10.38
N ARG A 34 0.29 12.32 10.66
CA ARG A 34 -0.07 13.72 10.98
C ARG A 34 -0.83 14.38 9.82
N SER A 35 -0.36 14.19 8.59
CA SER A 35 -1.02 14.76 7.42
C SER A 35 -2.45 14.25 7.25
N ALA A 36 -2.67 12.93 7.40
CA ALA A 36 -3.98 12.31 7.27
C ALA A 36 -4.91 12.65 8.44
N ALA A 37 -4.38 12.81 9.66
CA ALA A 37 -5.18 13.25 10.81
C ALA A 37 -5.68 14.70 10.65
N LEU A 38 -4.86 15.59 10.10
CA LEU A 38 -5.23 16.99 9.85
C LEU A 38 -6.21 17.14 8.68
N ALA A 39 -6.11 16.27 7.67
CA ALA A 39 -6.93 16.33 6.46
C ALA A 39 -7.40 14.93 6.04
N PRO A 40 -8.36 14.33 6.77
CA PRO A 40 -8.75 12.94 6.58
C PRO A 40 -9.40 12.65 5.22
N ALA A 41 -9.99 13.65 4.58
CA ALA A 41 -10.58 13.55 3.24
C ALA A 41 -9.62 13.97 2.10
N ASP A 42 -8.40 14.42 2.42
CA ASP A 42 -7.44 14.82 1.38
C ASP A 42 -6.79 13.61 0.72
N GLY A 43 -7.01 13.47 -0.59
CA GLY A 43 -6.53 12.31 -1.33
C GLY A 43 -5.01 12.18 -1.40
N LEU A 44 -4.24 13.26 -1.27
CA LEU A 44 -2.77 13.19 -1.24
C LEU A 44 -2.26 12.78 0.14
N ALA A 45 -2.85 13.30 1.22
CA ALA A 45 -2.53 12.89 2.58
C ALA A 45 -2.80 11.38 2.76
N GLN A 46 -3.97 10.92 2.33
CA GLN A 46 -4.35 9.50 2.42
C GLN A 46 -3.52 8.60 1.51
N LYS A 47 -3.18 9.05 0.30
CA LYS A 47 -2.26 8.35 -0.60
C LYS A 47 -0.92 8.07 0.10
N TRP A 48 -0.32 9.09 0.70
CA TRP A 48 0.98 8.94 1.34
C TRP A 48 0.89 8.15 2.64
N LEU A 49 -0.21 8.22 3.38
CA LEU A 49 -0.44 7.32 4.53
C LEU A 49 -0.45 5.85 4.09
N GLY A 50 -1.25 5.50 3.08
CA GLY A 50 -1.33 4.12 2.58
C GLY A 50 0.00 3.61 2.03
N ILE A 51 0.74 4.45 1.29
CA ILE A 51 2.08 4.10 0.78
C ILE A 51 3.07 3.88 1.93
N MET A 52 3.13 4.79 2.91
CA MET A 52 4.09 4.66 4.02
C MET A 52 3.76 3.46 4.93
N LEU A 53 2.48 3.17 5.18
CA LEU A 53 2.06 1.95 5.87
C LEU A 53 2.49 0.68 5.10
N GLY A 54 2.40 0.72 3.77
CA GLY A 54 2.90 -0.37 2.93
C GLY A 54 4.43 -0.54 2.99
N SER A 55 5.16 0.57 3.10
CA SER A 55 6.64 0.58 3.16
C SER A 55 7.18 0.17 4.53
N VAL A 56 6.56 0.60 5.64
CA VAL A 56 7.00 0.21 7.00
C VAL A 56 6.81 -1.29 7.23
N GLY A 57 5.88 -1.91 6.50
CA GLY A 57 5.63 -3.35 6.54
C GLY A 57 6.90 -4.18 6.33
N ASP A 58 7.91 -3.71 5.60
CA ASP A 58 9.18 -4.46 5.44
C ASP A 58 9.89 -4.74 6.79
N TYR A 59 9.60 -3.94 7.81
CA TYR A 59 10.23 -3.94 9.15
C TYR A 59 9.29 -4.42 10.26
N GLU A 60 8.11 -4.91 9.90
CA GLU A 60 7.06 -5.27 10.83
C GLU A 60 6.85 -6.78 10.92
N THR A 61 6.41 -7.23 12.09
CA THR A 61 5.96 -8.60 12.33
C THR A 61 4.72 -8.92 11.50
N THR A 62 4.43 -10.21 11.29
CA THR A 62 3.21 -10.65 10.60
C THR A 62 1.95 -10.08 11.24
N LYS A 63 1.91 -9.96 12.57
CA LYS A 63 0.79 -9.38 13.31
C LYS A 63 0.59 -7.91 12.95
N GLU A 64 1.65 -7.11 12.98
CA GLU A 64 1.61 -5.69 12.64
C GLU A 64 1.21 -5.46 11.17
N LYS A 65 1.79 -6.24 10.23
CA LYS A 65 1.41 -6.22 8.81
C LYS A 65 -0.08 -6.48 8.60
N LEU A 66 -0.65 -7.47 9.29
CA LEU A 66 -2.06 -7.79 9.22
C LEU A 66 -2.93 -6.64 9.75
N GLY A 67 -2.55 -6.04 10.88
CA GLY A 67 -3.24 -4.87 11.43
C GLY A 67 -3.19 -3.67 10.49
N ASN A 68 -2.02 -3.37 9.93
CA ASN A 68 -1.82 -2.27 8.99
C ASN A 68 -2.51 -2.51 7.64
N SER A 69 -2.79 -3.75 7.25
CA SER A 69 -3.46 -4.07 5.99
C SER A 69 -4.82 -3.37 5.85
N TYR A 70 -5.61 -3.28 6.93
CA TYR A 70 -6.88 -2.55 6.94
C TYR A 70 -6.65 -1.05 6.75
N ALA A 71 -5.75 -0.47 7.54
CA ALA A 71 -5.44 0.97 7.46
C ALA A 71 -4.88 1.37 6.09
N ILE A 72 -4.10 0.49 5.42
CA ILE A 72 -3.64 0.70 4.04
C ILE A 72 -4.85 0.78 3.11
N LYS A 73 -5.79 -0.16 3.21
CA LYS A 73 -6.95 -0.20 2.32
C LYS A 73 -7.83 1.03 2.50
N ASP A 74 -8.15 1.37 3.74
CA ASP A 74 -8.99 2.54 4.06
C ASP A 74 -8.39 3.83 3.51
N ALA A 75 -7.09 4.05 3.75
CA ALA A 75 -6.39 5.22 3.25
C ALA A 75 -6.35 5.25 1.70
N LEU A 76 -6.02 4.13 1.07
CA LEU A 76 -5.95 4.07 -0.39
C LEU A 76 -7.32 4.20 -1.07
N ASP A 77 -8.41 3.75 -0.43
CA ASP A 77 -9.76 3.92 -0.95
C ASP A 77 -10.20 5.39 -0.91
N VAL A 78 -9.92 6.10 0.18
CA VAL A 78 -10.17 7.55 0.24
C VAL A 78 -9.33 8.27 -0.81
N ALA A 79 -8.06 7.91 -0.95
CA ALA A 79 -7.19 8.46 -1.98
C ALA A 79 -7.70 8.19 -3.40
N TRP A 80 -8.23 7.00 -3.65
CA TRP A 80 -8.78 6.59 -4.94
C TRP A 80 -10.08 7.32 -5.28
N ALA A 81 -10.99 7.44 -4.30
CA ALA A 81 -12.23 8.19 -4.45
C ALA A 81 -11.96 9.67 -4.77
N ALA A 82 -10.97 10.28 -4.10
CA ALA A 82 -10.58 11.66 -4.35
C ALA A 82 -9.75 11.84 -5.63
N ARG A 83 -9.03 10.80 -6.07
CA ARG A 83 -8.06 10.87 -7.19
C ARG A 83 -8.09 9.59 -8.05
N PRO A 84 -9.17 9.34 -8.82
CA PRO A 84 -9.34 8.10 -9.60
C PRO A 84 -8.40 7.97 -10.82
N ASP A 85 -7.66 9.04 -11.14
CA ASP A 85 -6.66 9.09 -12.21
C ASP A 85 -5.21 9.10 -11.68
N ASP A 86 -5.00 8.84 -10.38
CA ASP A 86 -3.65 8.76 -9.81
C ASP A 86 -3.03 7.38 -10.02
N ALA A 87 -2.11 7.28 -10.97
CA ALA A 87 -1.42 6.03 -11.31
C ALA A 87 -0.70 5.39 -10.11
N THR A 88 -0.20 6.19 -9.16
CA THR A 88 0.47 5.65 -7.96
C THR A 88 -0.54 5.04 -7.00
N VAL A 89 -1.74 5.64 -6.85
CA VAL A 89 -2.79 5.06 -6.00
C VAL A 89 -3.29 3.75 -6.60
N ALA A 90 -3.54 3.71 -7.91
CA ALA A 90 -3.88 2.47 -8.61
C ALA A 90 -2.80 1.38 -8.43
N LEU A 91 -1.52 1.74 -8.57
CA LEU A 91 -0.42 0.81 -8.34
C LEU A 91 -0.41 0.28 -6.90
N ALA A 92 -0.59 1.15 -5.90
CA ALA A 92 -0.59 0.77 -4.48
C ALA A 92 -1.77 -0.17 -4.15
N LEU A 93 -2.98 0.12 -4.65
CA LEU A 93 -4.14 -0.75 -4.51
C LEU A 93 -3.91 -2.12 -5.15
N GLY A 94 -3.34 -2.16 -6.36
CA GLY A 94 -2.99 -3.42 -7.02
C GLY A 94 -1.98 -4.24 -6.20
N GLN A 95 -0.98 -3.59 -5.61
CA GLN A 95 0.01 -4.25 -4.74
C GLN A 95 -0.65 -4.78 -3.46
N TRP A 96 -1.57 -4.02 -2.87
CA TRP A 96 -2.35 -4.47 -1.72
C TRP A 96 -3.20 -5.70 -2.08
N CYS A 97 -3.96 -5.65 -3.18
CA CYS A 97 -4.77 -6.78 -3.64
C CYS A 97 -3.91 -8.03 -3.90
N LEU A 98 -2.76 -7.86 -4.56
CA LEU A 98 -1.84 -8.96 -4.82
C LEU A 98 -1.32 -9.61 -3.54
N LYS A 99 -0.94 -8.80 -2.54
CA LYS A 99 -0.47 -9.30 -1.24
C LYS A 99 -1.60 -10.03 -0.51
N VAL A 100 -2.78 -9.42 -0.41
CA VAL A 100 -3.95 -9.97 0.31
C VAL A 100 -4.49 -11.24 -0.35
N ALA A 101 -4.56 -11.30 -1.67
CA ALA A 101 -4.95 -12.50 -2.41
C ALA A 101 -3.98 -13.67 -2.19
N GLY A 102 -2.71 -13.37 -1.89
CA GLY A 102 -1.67 -14.35 -1.58
C GLY A 102 -1.64 -14.84 -0.14
N VAL A 103 -2.42 -14.25 0.78
CA VAL A 103 -2.45 -14.64 2.20
C VAL A 103 -3.00 -16.07 2.33
N SER A 104 -2.31 -16.90 3.10
CA SER A 104 -2.67 -18.31 3.34
C SER A 104 -3.89 -18.46 4.25
N PHE A 105 -4.53 -19.64 4.25
CA PHE A 105 -5.63 -19.94 5.16
C PHE A 105 -5.22 -19.87 6.64
N VAL A 106 -3.98 -20.24 6.96
CA VAL A 106 -3.41 -20.19 8.32
C VAL A 106 -3.29 -18.75 8.80
N GLU A 107 -2.72 -17.87 7.98
CA GLU A 107 -2.62 -16.44 8.29
C GLU A 107 -4.00 -15.80 8.42
N ARG A 108 -4.99 -16.25 7.64
CA ARG A 108 -6.38 -15.79 7.78
C ARG A 108 -7.01 -16.19 9.12
N GLY A 109 -6.76 -17.42 9.56
CA GLY A 109 -7.22 -17.89 10.88
C GLY A 109 -6.60 -17.09 12.03
N LEU A 110 -5.29 -16.81 11.94
CA LEU A 110 -4.58 -15.99 12.93
C LEU A 110 -5.13 -14.56 12.99
N ALA A 111 -5.37 -13.94 11.83
CA ALA A 111 -5.97 -12.61 11.77
C ALA A 111 -7.34 -12.57 12.46
N ARG A 112 -8.19 -13.58 12.24
CA ARG A 112 -9.50 -13.69 12.88
C ARG A 112 -9.40 -13.84 14.40
N ALA A 113 -8.47 -14.66 14.87
CA ALA A 113 -8.25 -14.87 16.30
C ALA A 113 -7.72 -13.62 17.02
N ILE A 114 -6.81 -12.86 16.39
CA ILE A 114 -6.17 -11.68 16.98
C ILE A 114 -7.07 -10.44 16.91
N PHE A 115 -7.69 -10.20 15.76
CA PHE A 115 -8.40 -8.94 15.48
C PHE A 115 -9.92 -9.07 15.63
N GLY A 116 -10.43 -10.26 15.96
CA GLY A 116 -11.87 -10.51 16.16
C GLY A 116 -12.74 -10.41 14.90
N GLY A 117 -12.13 -10.09 13.74
CA GLY A 117 -12.80 -9.91 12.46
C GLY A 117 -12.10 -10.68 11.33
N SER A 118 -12.80 -10.92 10.23
CA SER A 118 -12.20 -11.57 9.05
C SER A 118 -11.16 -10.64 8.43
N PRO A 119 -9.94 -11.13 8.10
CA PRO A 119 -8.93 -10.36 7.38
C PRO A 119 -9.51 -9.77 6.10
N PRO A 120 -8.99 -8.63 5.62
CA PRO A 120 -9.44 -8.11 4.34
C PRO A 120 -9.20 -9.17 3.26
N THR A 121 -10.11 -9.22 2.29
CA THR A 121 -10.03 -10.15 1.17
C THR A 121 -9.79 -9.38 -0.12
N ALA A 122 -9.04 -10.00 -1.02
CA ALA A 122 -8.82 -9.50 -2.37
C ALA A 122 -8.53 -10.68 -3.30
N THR A 123 -8.65 -10.43 -4.59
CA THR A 123 -8.44 -11.41 -5.65
C THR A 123 -7.30 -10.99 -6.58
N PHE A 124 -6.69 -11.97 -7.25
CA PHE A 124 -5.75 -11.67 -8.33
C PHE A 124 -6.42 -10.89 -9.48
N ALA A 125 -7.72 -11.06 -9.71
CA ALA A 125 -8.46 -10.29 -10.71
C ALA A 125 -8.52 -8.79 -10.38
N GLU A 126 -8.80 -8.44 -9.12
CA GLU A 126 -8.77 -7.05 -8.65
C GLU A 126 -7.36 -6.45 -8.77
N ALA A 127 -6.33 -7.21 -8.36
CA ALA A 127 -4.94 -6.79 -8.51
C ALA A 127 -4.59 -6.49 -9.98
N LEU A 128 -5.00 -7.36 -10.90
CA LEU A 128 -4.78 -7.18 -12.33
C LEU A 128 -5.47 -5.92 -12.86
N ALA A 129 -6.73 -5.69 -12.49
CA ALA A 129 -7.50 -4.52 -12.91
C ALA A 129 -6.81 -3.22 -12.48
N TYR A 130 -6.35 -3.14 -11.23
CA TYR A 130 -5.60 -1.99 -10.72
C TYR A 130 -4.26 -1.79 -11.42
N PHE A 131 -3.49 -2.85 -11.67
CA PHE A 131 -2.23 -2.72 -12.41
C PHE A 131 -2.42 -2.29 -13.86
N GLN A 132 -3.45 -2.79 -14.54
CA GLN A 132 -3.80 -2.33 -15.88
C GLN A 132 -4.23 -0.87 -15.89
N ARG A 133 -4.99 -0.43 -14.88
CA ARG A 133 -5.38 0.97 -14.72
C ARG A 133 -4.16 1.86 -14.45
N ALA A 134 -3.24 1.44 -13.59
CA ALA A 134 -1.98 2.13 -13.34
C ALA A 134 -1.13 2.25 -14.61
N ASP A 135 -1.00 1.17 -15.39
CA ASP A 135 -0.24 1.17 -16.65
C ASP A 135 -0.88 2.08 -17.71
N LYS A 136 -2.21 2.12 -17.80
CA LYS A 136 -2.94 3.04 -18.70
C LYS A 136 -2.72 4.51 -18.32
N LEU A 137 -2.73 4.82 -17.02
CA LEU A 137 -2.55 6.19 -16.52
C LEU A 137 -1.09 6.66 -16.64
N ARG A 138 -0.14 5.77 -16.34
CA ARG A 138 1.30 6.05 -16.47
C ARG A 138 2.06 4.75 -16.77
N PRO A 139 2.35 4.46 -18.05
CA PRO A 139 3.05 3.25 -18.44
C PRO A 139 4.43 3.16 -17.78
N ALA A 140 4.77 2.00 -17.21
CA ALA A 140 6.07 1.78 -16.60
C ALA A 140 6.51 0.30 -16.73
N PRO A 141 7.83 0.01 -16.77
CA PRO A 141 8.31 -1.37 -16.74
C PRO A 141 7.78 -2.16 -15.53
N LYS A 142 7.68 -1.49 -14.37
CA LYS A 142 7.19 -2.07 -13.11
C LYS A 142 5.73 -2.54 -13.21
N THR A 143 4.83 -1.71 -13.73
CA THR A 143 3.41 -2.06 -13.91
C THR A 143 3.26 -3.23 -14.87
N LYS A 144 3.98 -3.22 -16.00
CA LYS A 144 3.99 -4.33 -16.97
C LYS A 144 4.48 -5.65 -16.36
N ALA A 145 5.53 -5.60 -15.54
CA ALA A 145 6.04 -6.78 -14.84
C ALA A 145 5.01 -7.35 -13.85
N LEU A 146 4.33 -6.48 -13.09
CA LEU A 146 3.27 -6.88 -12.16
C LEU A 146 2.05 -7.47 -12.87
N ILE A 147 1.63 -6.90 -14.01
CA ILE A 147 0.56 -7.48 -14.84
C ILE A 147 0.90 -8.92 -15.24
N LYS A 148 2.11 -9.16 -15.77
CA LYS A 148 2.56 -10.50 -16.16
C LYS A 148 2.61 -11.46 -14.96
N LEU A 149 3.09 -10.99 -13.81
CA LEU A 149 3.14 -11.77 -12.57
C LEU A 149 1.74 -12.24 -12.15
N VAL A 150 0.76 -11.33 -12.11
CA VAL A 150 -0.60 -11.64 -11.70
C VAL A 150 -1.27 -12.60 -12.68
N GLN A 151 -1.11 -12.35 -14.00
CA GLN A 151 -1.63 -13.26 -15.03
C GLN A 151 -1.07 -14.68 -14.89
N LYS A 152 0.19 -14.84 -14.48
CA LYS A 152 0.77 -16.16 -14.21
C LYS A 152 0.15 -16.83 -12.97
N LYS A 153 -0.20 -16.07 -11.93
CA LYS A 153 -0.85 -16.60 -10.71
C LYS A 153 -2.32 -17.00 -10.89
N MET A 154 -2.95 -16.54 -11.98
CA MET A 154 -4.34 -16.87 -12.33
C MET A 154 -4.48 -18.09 -13.24
N LYS A 155 -3.35 -18.64 -13.72
CA LYS A 155 -3.29 -19.90 -14.48
C LYS A 155 -2.99 -21.05 -13.54
#